data_AF-A0ABD2N0U6-F1
#
_entry.id   AF-A0ABD2N0U6-F1
#
_cell.length_a   1.000
_cell.length_b   1.000
_cell.length_c   1.000
_cell.angle_alpha   90.00
_cell.angle_beta   90.00
_cell.angle_gamma   90.00
#
_symmetry.space_group_name_H-M   'P 1'
#
loop_
_entity.id
_entity.type
_entity.pdbx_description
1 polymer ?
#
loop_
_entity_poly.entity_id
_entity_poly.type
_entity_poly.pdbx_seq_one_letter_code
_entity_poly.pdbx_strand_id
1 'polypeptide(L)'
;MKLFLIQLCALGSFLVFYSNCEEMMKLVNLDEHCFQCLCHAASGCNLTFGCGEGYCGPFRISRVYWRDGANVTLPGDEPERNGGL
;
A
#
# COMPACT_ATOMS: atom_id res chain seq x y z
N MET A 1 -46.83 -8.69 5.26
CA MET A 1 -46.00 -8.52 6.48
C MET A 1 -44.63 -9.19 6.37
N LYS A 2 -44.52 -10.49 6.03
CA LYS A 2 -43.23 -11.20 5.87
C LYS A 2 -42.31 -10.60 4.78
N LEU A 3 -42.86 -10.15 3.65
CA LEU A 3 -42.08 -9.56 2.56
C LEU A 3 -41.37 -8.25 2.94
N PHE A 4 -42.01 -7.42 3.78
CA PHE A 4 -41.43 -6.17 4.28
C PHE A 4 -40.28 -6.41 5.27
N LEU A 5 -40.39 -7.45 6.11
CA LEU A 5 -39.33 -7.84 7.04
C LEU A 5 -38.07 -8.32 6.31
N ILE A 6 -38.23 -9.07 5.21
CA ILE A 6 -37.11 -9.55 4.39
C ILE A 6 -36.35 -8.39 3.73
N GLN A 7 -37.08 -7.39 3.22
CA GLN A 7 -36.48 -6.20 2.60
C GLN A 7 -35.67 -5.37 3.62
N LEU A 8 -36.18 -5.19 4.84
CA LEU A 8 -35.45 -4.49 5.92
C LEU A 8 -34.17 -5.24 6.34
N CYS A 9 -34.22 -6.58 6.43
CA CYS A 9 -33.03 -7.39 6.72
C CYS A 9 -31.99 -7.34 5.60
N ALA A 10 -32.42 -7.36 4.34
CA ALA A 10 -31.51 -7.30 3.19
C ALA A 10 -30.80 -5.94 3.12
N LEU A 11 -31.52 -4.84 3.32
CA LEU A 11 -30.94 -3.50 3.38
C LEU A 11 -30.00 -3.32 4.59
N GLY A 12 -30.38 -3.85 5.76
CA GLY A 12 -29.51 -3.86 6.93
C GLY A 12 -28.22 -4.65 6.70
N SER A 13 -28.30 -5.81 6.06
CA SER A 13 -27.13 -6.63 5.73
C SER A 13 -26.22 -5.97 4.71
N PHE A 14 -26.80 -5.28 3.70
CA PHE A 14 -26.06 -4.50 2.73
C PHE A 14 -25.34 -3.32 3.39
N LEU A 15 -26.04 -2.52 4.21
CA LEU A 15 -25.43 -1.41 4.95
C LEU A 15 -24.28 -1.88 5.86
N VAL A 16 -24.46 -3.01 6.55
CA VAL A 16 -23.41 -3.64 7.36
C VAL A 16 -22.24 -4.07 6.47
N PHE A 17 -22.47 -4.69 5.31
CA PHE A 17 -21.39 -5.06 4.38
C PHE A 17 -20.61 -3.84 3.86
N TYR A 18 -21.29 -2.73 3.55
CA TYR A 18 -20.65 -1.48 3.12
C TYR A 18 -19.81 -0.86 4.25
N SER A 19 -20.31 -0.80 5.48
CA SER A 19 -19.55 -0.26 6.61
C SER A 19 -18.34 -1.12 6.98
N ASN A 20 -18.45 -2.44 6.84
CA ASN A 20 -17.33 -3.37 7.08
C ASN A 20 -16.25 -3.32 5.99
N CYS A 21 -16.55 -2.76 4.81
CA CYS A 21 -15.57 -2.59 3.74
C CYS A 21 -14.72 -1.33 3.93
N GLU A 22 -15.26 -0.30 4.60
CA GLU A 22 -14.60 0.99 4.80
C GLU A 22 -13.42 0.92 5.78
N GLU A 23 -13.44 -0.02 6.74
CA GLU A 23 -12.38 -0.15 7.75
C GLU A 23 -11.15 -0.96 7.29
N MET A 24 -11.19 -1.60 6.12
CA MET A 24 -10.03 -2.32 5.59
C MET A 24 -8.97 -1.39 4.98
N MET A 25 -9.26 -0.09 4.83
CA MET A 25 -8.34 0.90 4.28
C MET A 25 -7.87 1.98 5.27
N LYS A 26 -8.01 1.76 6.58
CA LYS A 26 -7.22 2.52 7.56
C LYS A 26 -5.83 1.90 7.70
N LEU A 27 -5.12 1.78 6.58
CA LEU A 27 -3.69 1.49 6.58
C LEU A 27 -3.05 2.60 7.42
N VAL A 28 -2.58 2.19 8.61
CA VAL A 28 -1.65 2.84 9.53
C VAL A 28 -1.34 4.29 9.19
N ASN A 29 -1.61 5.22 10.10
CA ASN A 29 -1.31 6.65 9.97
C ASN A 29 0.17 6.87 9.58
N LEU A 30 0.44 6.86 8.27
CA LEU A 30 1.75 6.94 7.63
C LEU A 30 1.98 8.41 7.32
N ASP A 31 2.19 9.18 8.39
CA ASP A 31 2.58 10.57 8.29
C ASP A 31 4.06 10.71 7.89
N GLU A 32 4.48 11.95 7.65
CA GLU A 32 5.84 12.27 7.27
C GLU A 32 6.87 11.75 8.28
N HIS A 33 6.56 11.84 9.58
CA HIS A 33 7.47 11.42 10.63
C HIS A 33 7.72 9.91 10.59
N CYS A 34 6.66 9.13 10.34
CA CYS A 34 6.78 7.69 10.11
C CYS A 34 7.74 7.37 8.97
N PHE A 35 7.59 8.03 7.81
CA PHE A 35 8.48 7.81 6.67
C PHE A 35 9.93 8.20 6.95
N GLN A 36 10.18 9.28 7.71
CA GLN A 36 11.53 9.66 8.14
C GLN A 36 12.16 8.57 9.02
N CYS A 37 11.42 8.05 10.01
CA CYS A 37 11.89 6.97 10.85
C CYS A 37 12.19 5.69 10.06
N LEU A 38 11.31 5.29 9.14
CA LEU A 38 11.49 4.11 8.30
C LEU A 38 12.72 4.22 7.40
N CYS A 39 12.92 5.39 6.80
CA CYS A 39 14.08 5.70 5.97
C CYS A 39 15.41 5.59 6.76
N HIS A 40 15.46 6.14 7.98
CA HIS A 40 16.64 6.03 8.84
C HIS A 40 16.89 4.59 9.30
N ALA A 41 15.84 3.84 9.66
CA ALA A 41 15.98 2.44 10.06
C ALA A 41 16.46 1.54 8.91
N ALA A 42 16.01 1.80 7.68
CA ALA A 42 16.37 1.00 6.52
C ALA A 42 17.81 1.24 6.06
N SER A 43 18.24 2.50 5.89
CA SER A 43 19.53 2.81 5.26
C SER A 43 20.30 3.96 5.92
N GLY A 44 19.82 4.48 7.05
CA GLY A 44 20.29 5.76 7.57
C GLY A 44 19.86 6.94 6.71
N CYS A 45 18.79 6.81 5.92
CA CYS A 45 18.38 7.77 4.89
C CYS A 45 19.44 8.08 3.84
N ASN A 46 20.16 7.06 3.39
CA ASN A 46 21.09 7.20 2.29
C ASN A 46 20.34 7.29 0.95
N LEU A 47 20.08 8.52 0.50
CA LEU A 47 19.36 8.81 -0.76
C LEU A 47 20.12 8.39 -2.02
N THR A 48 21.42 8.10 -1.92
CA THR A 48 22.24 7.65 -3.05
C THR A 48 22.48 6.14 -3.03
N PHE A 49 21.88 5.43 -2.06
CA PHE A 49 21.94 3.97 -2.03
C PHE A 49 21.26 3.40 -3.27
N GLY A 50 22.05 2.76 -4.13
CA GLY A 50 21.56 2.05 -5.31
C GLY A 50 20.87 0.74 -4.94
N CYS A 51 21.16 -0.33 -5.68
CA CYS A 51 20.66 -1.67 -5.38
C CYS A 51 21.76 -2.55 -4.80
N GLY A 52 21.45 -3.28 -3.72
CA GLY A 52 22.34 -4.25 -3.09
C GLY A 52 21.55 -5.37 -2.45
N GLU A 53 22.00 -6.61 -2.60
CA GLU A 53 21.37 -7.80 -2.00
C GLU A 53 19.87 -7.96 -2.34
N GLY A 54 19.43 -7.42 -3.49
CA GLY A 54 18.03 -7.48 -3.93
C GLY A 54 17.11 -6.39 -3.37
N TYR A 55 17.67 -5.40 -2.66
CA TYR A 55 16.95 -4.24 -2.13
C TYR A 55 17.53 -2.95 -2.69
N CYS A 56 16.67 -1.97 -2.98
CA CYS A 56 17.07 -0.74 -3.65
C CYS A 56 16.57 0.52 -2.92
N GLY A 57 17.36 1.60 -3.05
CA GLY A 57 16.98 2.92 -2.56
C GLY A 57 17.02 3.08 -1.04
N PRO A 58 16.64 4.27 -0.54
CA PRO A 58 16.74 4.61 0.88
C PRO A 58 15.80 3.80 1.78
N PHE A 59 14.70 3.29 1.23
CA PHE A 59 13.74 2.44 1.95
C PHE A 59 14.04 0.95 1.84
N ARG A 60 15.12 0.56 1.14
CA ARG A 60 15.46 -0.85 0.86
C ARG A 60 14.24 -1.63 0.37
N ILE A 61 13.62 -1.17 -0.72
CA ILE A 61 12.46 -1.84 -1.30
C ILE A 61 12.95 -3.03 -2.14
N SER A 62 12.34 -4.20 -1.94
CA SER A 62 12.60 -5.38 -2.76
C SER A 62 11.78 -5.34 -4.06
N ARG A 63 12.26 -6.05 -5.08
CA ARG A 63 11.53 -6.18 -6.36
C ARG A 63 10.12 -6.74 -6.18
N VAL A 64 9.95 -7.70 -5.27
CA VAL A 64 8.63 -8.31 -4.99
C VAL A 64 7.69 -7.26 -4.39
N TYR A 65 8.17 -6.51 -3.39
CA TYR A 65 7.38 -5.46 -2.75
C TYR A 65 6.96 -4.37 -3.75
N TRP A 66 7.88 -3.92 -4.61
CA TRP A 66 7.57 -2.95 -5.66
C TRP A 66 6.54 -3.47 -6.66
N ARG A 67 6.63 -4.75 -7.04
CA ARG A 67 5.65 -5.39 -7.94
C ARG A 67 4.26 -5.47 -7.33
N ASP A 68 4.18 -5.79 -6.04
CA ASP A 68 2.92 -5.83 -5.31
C ASP A 68 2.31 -4.41 -5.18
N GLY A 69 3.16 -3.37 -5.19
CA GLY A 69 2.79 -1.97 -5.32
C GLY A 69 2.43 -1.49 -6.74
N ALA A 70 1.99 -2.40 -7.62
CA ALA A 70 1.61 -2.13 -9.01
C ALA A 70 2.72 -1.55 -9.90
N ASN A 71 3.98 -1.85 -9.60
CA ASN A 71 5.13 -1.48 -10.43
C ASN A 71 5.24 0.03 -10.69
N VAL A 72 4.93 0.87 -9.68
CA VAL A 72 4.96 2.33 -9.83
C VAL A 72 6.35 2.82 -10.27
N THR A 73 6.38 3.71 -11.28
CA THR A 73 7.61 4.32 -11.79
C THR A 73 7.59 5.84 -11.66
N LEU A 74 8.77 6.45 -11.70
CA LEU A 74 8.89 7.89 -11.83
C LEU A 74 8.49 8.32 -13.26
N PRO A 75 8.05 9.58 -13.44
CA PRO A 75 7.78 10.11 -14.78
C PRO A 75 9.00 9.95 -15.70
N GLY A 76 8.82 9.23 -16.81
CA GLY A 76 9.88 8.96 -17.79
C GLY A 76 10.64 7.65 -17.60
N ASP A 77 10.34 6.87 -16.55
CA ASP A 77 10.90 5.53 -16.33
C ASP A 77 9.95 4.42 -16.81
N GLU A 78 10.52 3.36 -17.38
CA GLU A 78 9.79 2.18 -17.85
C GLU A 78 9.61 1.13 -16.75
N PRO A 79 8.40 0.58 -16.54
CA PRO A 79 8.13 -0.41 -15.48
C PRO A 79 8.83 -1.75 -15.74
N GLU A 80 9.14 -2.08 -16.99
CA GLU A 80 9.73 -3.38 -17.33
C GLU A 80 11.25 -3.35 -17.44
N ARG A 81 11.88 -2.21 -17.12
CA ARG A 81 13.33 -2.17 -17.02
C ARG A 81 13.75 -3.20 -15.97
N ASN A 82 14.60 -4.15 -16.36
CA ASN A 82 15.19 -5.11 -15.43
C ASN A 82 16.02 -4.33 -14.39
N GLY A 83 15.37 -3.93 -13.28
CA GLY A 83 15.85 -2.90 -12.35
C GLY A 83 14.94 -1.66 -12.29
N GLY A 84 13.62 -1.86 -12.23
CA GLY A 84 12.66 -0.82 -11.83
C GLY A 84 12.67 -0.76 -10.31
N LEU A 85 13.20 0.36 -9.78
CA LEU A 85 14.26 0.43 -8.76
C LEU A 85 15.64 -0.08 -9.25
#